data_AF-A0A528BA87-F1
#
_entry.id   AF-A0A528BA87-F1
#
_cell.length_a   1.000
_cell.length_b   1.000
_cell.length_c   1.000
_cell.angle_alpha   90.00
_cell.angle_beta   90.00
_cell.angle_gamma   90.00
#
_symmetry.space_group_name_H-M   'P 1'
#
loop_
_entity.id
_entity.type
_entity.pdbx_description
1 polymer ?
#
loop_
_entity_poly.entity_id
_entity_poly.type
_entity_poly.pdbx_seq_one_letter_code
_entity_poly.pdbx_strand_id
1 'polypeptide(L)'
;APENTGFVFGTEIVIWTALGGRGTIIGPVIGAIGIDYLSAQLSGDLPFLWNLVVGALFVVMIILLPNGLAQLARMVLPRRNEEQTSQSGSPTLAAEPAGNGSEAGNRALAVSGLGKSFGSLQVLQGIDLDVHPGELVSLVGPNGAGKTTLMRCLSDGTEATTGTVTIAGQDISGMTPDEIV
;
A
#
# COMPACT_ATOMS: atom_id res chain seq x y z
N ALA A 1 -24.81 -4.51 32.08
CA ALA A 1 -25.35 -4.13 30.77
C ALA A 1 -24.21 -4.08 29.75
N PRO A 2 -23.92 -5.18 29.04
CA PRO A 2 -22.90 -5.23 27.99
C PRO A 2 -23.32 -4.50 26.70
N GLU A 3 -24.56 -4.04 26.61
CA GLU A 3 -25.10 -3.36 25.42
C GLU A 3 -24.54 -1.94 25.17
N ASN A 4 -23.92 -1.30 26.17
CA ASN A 4 -23.36 0.04 26.02
C ASN A 4 -21.88 0.05 25.55
N THR A 5 -21.20 -1.10 25.54
CA THR A 5 -19.75 -1.16 25.29
C THR A 5 -19.39 -1.48 23.84
N GLY A 6 -20.32 -2.00 23.04
CA GLY A 6 -20.02 -2.47 21.68
C GLY A 6 -20.20 -1.41 20.59
N PHE A 7 -21.40 -0.82 20.49
CA PHE A 7 -21.78 -0.04 19.32
C PHE A 7 -21.51 1.46 19.48
N VAL A 8 -21.88 2.04 20.63
CA VAL A 8 -21.68 3.47 20.90
C VAL A 8 -20.19 3.78 20.95
N PHE A 9 -19.43 3.01 21.74
CA PHE A 9 -17.98 3.12 21.84
C PHE A 9 -17.27 2.90 20.49
N GLY A 10 -17.72 1.94 19.68
CA GLY A 10 -17.17 1.72 18.34
C GLY A 10 -17.42 2.89 17.39
N THR A 11 -18.60 3.49 17.47
CA THR A 11 -18.97 4.67 16.67
C THR A 11 -18.15 5.89 17.08
N GLU A 12 -17.91 6.07 18.39
CA GLU A 12 -17.05 7.11 18.94
C GLU A 12 -15.61 6.98 18.45
N ILE A 13 -15.03 5.78 18.44
CA ILE A 13 -13.67 5.55 17.92
C ILE A 13 -13.55 5.89 16.44
N VAL A 14 -14.56 5.56 15.63
CA VAL A 14 -14.59 5.91 14.20
C VAL A 14 -14.65 7.42 14.02
N ILE A 15 -15.47 8.11 14.82
CA ILE A 15 -15.57 9.57 14.81
C ILE A 15 -14.24 10.21 15.23
N TRP A 16 -13.63 9.77 16.33
CA TRP A 16 -12.33 10.27 16.81
C TRP A 16 -11.22 10.04 15.79
N THR A 17 -11.21 8.88 15.12
CA THR A 17 -10.20 8.55 14.10
C THR A 17 -10.40 9.37 12.82
N ALA A 18 -11.66 9.58 12.40
CA ALA A 18 -11.99 10.42 11.26
C ALA A 18 -11.62 11.88 11.51
N LEU A 19 -11.93 12.40 12.71
CA LEU A 19 -11.65 13.78 13.10
C LEU A 19 -10.15 14.05 13.32
N GLY A 20 -9.45 13.09 13.94
CA GLY A 20 -8.02 13.16 14.25
C GLY A 20 -7.09 12.91 13.05
N GLY A 21 -7.59 12.28 12.00
CA GLY A 21 -6.84 11.94 10.78
C GLY A 21 -6.31 10.49 10.79
N ARG A 22 -6.44 9.81 9.64
CA ARG A 22 -6.13 8.37 9.46
C ARG A 22 -4.63 8.03 9.38
N GLY A 23 -3.75 9.04 9.33
CA GLY A 23 -2.33 8.86 9.01
C GLY A 23 -1.38 8.73 10.21
N THR A 24 -1.86 8.92 11.45
CA THR A 24 -1.01 8.90 12.66
C THR A 24 -1.78 8.38 13.87
N ILE A 25 -1.15 7.57 14.73
CA ILE A 25 -1.75 7.04 15.98
C ILE A 25 -2.12 8.18 16.97
N ILE A 26 -1.42 9.31 16.89
CA ILE A 26 -1.60 10.47 17.78
C ILE A 26 -2.87 11.29 17.40
N GLY A 27 -3.27 11.25 16.14
CA GLY A 27 -4.44 12.00 15.63
C GLY A 27 -5.75 11.65 16.35
N PRO A 28 -6.14 10.36 16.40
CA PRO A 28 -7.34 9.92 17.10
C PRO A 28 -7.36 10.31 18.59
N VAL A 29 -6.21 10.29 19.26
CA VAL A 29 -6.09 10.65 20.68
C VAL A 29 -6.35 12.15 20.90
N ILE A 30 -5.81 13.00 20.04
CA ILE A 30 -6.05 14.46 20.09
C ILE A 30 -7.51 14.78 19.70
N GLY A 31 -8.07 14.05 18.72
CA GLY A 31 -9.48 14.15 18.34
C GLY A 31 -10.43 13.82 19.49
N ALA A 32 -10.14 12.75 20.24
CA ALA A 32 -10.91 12.36 21.42
C ALA A 32 -10.85 13.43 22.52
N ILE A 33 -9.65 13.90 22.88
CA ILE A 33 -9.45 14.93 23.91
C ILE A 33 -10.10 16.27 23.51
N GLY A 34 -10.00 16.64 22.24
CA GLY A 34 -10.58 17.89 21.72
C GLY A 34 -12.11 17.87 21.72
N ILE A 35 -12.73 16.77 21.27
CA ILE A 35 -14.19 16.61 21.35
C ILE A 35 -14.64 16.59 22.80
N ASP A 36 -13.99 15.83 23.67
CA ASP A 36 -14.40 15.66 25.07
C ASP A 36 -14.31 16.98 25.85
N TYR A 37 -13.23 17.74 25.65
CA TYR A 37 -13.04 19.06 26.27
C TYR A 37 -14.01 20.12 25.72
N LEU A 38 -14.21 20.17 24.40
CA LEU A 38 -15.16 21.11 23.79
C LEU A 38 -16.60 20.77 24.18
N SER A 39 -16.91 19.49 24.35
CA SER A 39 -18.21 19.00 24.80
C SER A 39 -18.48 19.33 26.26
N ALA A 40 -17.47 19.20 27.11
CA ALA A 40 -17.55 19.55 28.53
C ALA A 40 -17.80 21.04 28.77
N GLN A 41 -17.28 21.92 27.90
CA GLN A 41 -17.34 23.37 28.12
C GLN A 41 -18.63 24.04 27.59
N LEU A 42 -19.37 23.40 26.68
CA LEU A 42 -20.54 24.02 26.00
C LEU A 42 -21.91 23.39 26.34
N SER A 43 -21.97 22.31 27.12
CA SER A 43 -23.21 21.53 27.37
C SER A 43 -24.22 22.18 28.35
N GLY A 44 -24.26 23.50 28.44
CA GLY A 44 -24.98 24.24 29.49
C GLY A 44 -26.50 24.23 29.40
N ASP A 45 -27.12 24.47 28.24
CA ASP A 45 -28.53 24.91 28.26
C ASP A 45 -29.50 24.30 27.21
N LEU A 46 -29.07 23.60 26.15
CA LEU A 46 -29.99 23.05 25.12
C LEU A 46 -29.54 21.71 24.50
N PRO A 47 -30.01 20.55 25.02
CA PRO A 47 -29.52 19.22 24.61
C PRO A 47 -29.86 18.83 23.16
N PHE A 48 -30.93 19.37 22.56
CA PHE A 48 -31.31 19.05 21.17
C PHE A 48 -30.45 19.82 20.14
N LEU A 49 -30.23 21.11 20.37
CA LEU A 49 -29.36 21.94 19.52
C LEU A 49 -27.90 21.49 19.62
N TRP A 50 -27.48 20.99 20.79
CA TRP A 50 -26.14 20.45 21.01
C TRP A 50 -25.79 19.31 20.04
N ASN A 51 -26.65 18.30 19.92
CA ASN A 51 -26.41 17.18 18.99
C ASN A 51 -26.36 17.63 17.53
N LEU A 52 -27.16 18.64 17.16
CA LEU A 52 -27.14 19.23 15.82
C LEU A 52 -25.84 20.02 15.56
N VAL A 53 -25.35 20.75 16.56
CA VAL A 53 -24.06 21.47 16.48
C VAL A 53 -22.89 20.50 16.38
N VAL A 54 -22.87 19.43 17.17
CA VAL A 54 -21.83 18.38 17.09
C VAL A 54 -21.86 17.69 15.73
N GLY A 55 -23.04 17.32 15.24
CA GLY A 55 -23.20 16.72 13.91
C GLY A 55 -22.79 17.66 12.78
N ALA A 56 -23.14 18.95 12.87
CA ALA A 56 -22.73 19.96 11.91
C ALA A 56 -21.21 20.18 11.92
N LEU A 57 -20.60 20.28 13.11
CA LEU A 57 -19.15 20.43 13.27
C LEU A 57 -18.41 19.22 12.70
N PHE A 58 -18.94 18.01 12.91
CA PHE A 58 -18.41 16.78 12.32
C PHE A 58 -18.46 16.79 10.78
N VAL A 59 -19.60 17.16 10.19
CA VAL A 59 -19.76 17.27 8.72
C VAL A 59 -18.85 18.34 8.13
N VAL A 60 -18.81 19.52 8.75
CA VAL A 60 -17.93 20.64 8.38
C VAL A 60 -16.48 20.18 8.41
N MET A 61 -16.07 19.44 9.44
CA MET A 61 -14.71 18.95 9.55
C MET A 61 -14.35 17.88 8.50
N ILE A 62 -15.27 16.96 8.20
CA ILE A 62 -15.09 15.98 7.11
C ILE A 62 -14.91 16.68 5.76
N ILE A 63 -15.66 17.76 5.51
CA ILE A 63 -15.66 18.45 4.23
C ILE A 63 -14.48 19.43 4.09
N LEU A 64 -14.16 20.20 5.14
CA LEU A 64 -13.13 21.25 5.11
C LEU A 64 -11.74 20.75 5.50
N LEU A 65 -11.62 19.64 6.24
CA LEU A 65 -10.35 19.08 6.70
C LEU A 65 -10.29 17.58 6.31
N PRO A 66 -10.21 17.23 5.02
CA PRO A 66 -10.16 15.84 4.54
C PRO A 66 -8.95 15.04 5.08
N ASN A 67 -7.96 15.73 5.68
CA ASN A 67 -6.81 15.13 6.35
C ASN A 67 -6.79 15.33 7.89
N GLY A 68 -7.87 15.85 8.49
CA GLY A 68 -8.01 16.11 9.93
C GLY A 68 -7.16 17.27 10.47
N LEU A 69 -7.17 17.50 11.80
CA LEU A 69 -6.34 18.54 12.47
C LEU A 69 -4.84 18.30 12.32
N ALA A 70 -4.43 17.06 12.01
CA ALA A 70 -3.05 16.71 11.70
C ALA A 70 -2.45 17.59 10.59
N GLN A 71 -3.29 18.09 9.67
CA GLN A 71 -2.88 19.03 8.62
C GLN A 71 -2.50 20.41 9.18
N LEU A 72 -3.22 20.92 10.19
CA LEU A 72 -2.94 22.21 10.82
C LEU A 72 -1.73 22.13 11.76
N ALA A 73 -1.56 21.00 12.47
CA ALA A 73 -0.41 20.77 13.34
C ALA A 73 0.91 20.75 12.56
N ARG A 74 0.93 20.17 11.35
CA ARG A 74 2.10 20.20 10.43
C ARG A 74 2.46 21.61 9.95
N MET A 75 1.57 22.59 10.11
CA MET A 75 1.79 23.99 9.72
C MET A 75 2.35 24.84 10.86
N VAL A 76 2.15 24.44 12.13
CA VAL A 76 2.57 25.20 13.32
C VAL A 76 3.73 24.55 14.06
N LEU A 77 3.88 23.22 14.02
CA LEU A 77 5.07 22.58 14.56
C LEU A 77 6.27 22.88 13.66
N PRO A 78 7.40 23.35 14.21
CA PRO A 78 8.63 23.49 13.42
C PRO A 78 8.93 22.13 12.82
N ARG A 79 9.12 22.09 11.50
CA ARG A 79 9.65 20.93 10.77
C ARG A 79 10.97 20.55 11.43
N ARG A 80 10.94 19.70 12.45
CA ARG A 80 12.10 18.95 12.88
C ARG A 80 12.34 18.00 11.74
N ASN A 81 13.29 18.38 10.88
CA ASN A 81 13.84 17.63 9.77
C ASN A 81 13.46 16.14 9.84
N GLU A 82 12.36 15.78 9.19
CA GLU A 82 12.33 14.56 8.40
C GLU A 82 13.15 14.82 7.13
N GLU A 83 14.42 15.18 7.33
CA GLU A 83 15.45 14.76 6.41
C GLU A 83 15.37 13.23 6.42
N GLN A 84 14.91 12.69 5.29
CA GLN A 84 15.24 11.33 4.85
C GLN A 84 14.65 10.18 5.67
N THR A 85 13.33 9.98 5.62
CA THR A 85 12.78 8.61 5.49
C THR A 85 12.24 8.32 4.10
N SER A 86 12.54 9.20 3.13
CA SER A 86 12.77 8.81 1.74
C SER A 86 14.24 8.42 1.57
N GLN A 87 14.68 7.38 2.28
CA GLN A 87 15.58 6.44 1.65
C GLN A 87 14.65 5.53 0.82
N SER A 88 14.50 5.55 -0.50
CA SER A 88 15.43 5.97 -1.56
C SER A 88 16.90 5.91 -1.15
N GLY A 89 17.24 4.86 -0.38
CA GLY A 89 18.32 4.04 -0.87
C GLY A 89 17.80 3.54 -2.21
N SER A 90 18.09 4.26 -3.29
CA SER A 90 18.46 3.54 -4.50
C SER A 90 19.39 2.45 -3.99
N PRO A 91 19.05 1.16 -4.08
CA PRO A 91 20.08 0.17 -3.88
C PRO A 91 21.12 0.59 -4.91
N THR A 92 22.20 1.21 -4.44
CA THR A 92 23.39 1.37 -5.24
C THR A 92 23.93 -0.03 -5.23
N LEU A 93 23.31 -0.86 -6.08
CA LEU A 93 23.87 -2.10 -6.52
C LEU A 93 25.19 -1.64 -7.11
N ALA A 94 26.26 -1.85 -6.34
CA ALA A 94 27.58 -1.92 -6.90
C ALA A 94 27.50 -3.10 -7.88
N ALA A 95 27.08 -2.79 -9.11
CA ALA A 95 27.22 -3.66 -10.24
C ALA A 95 28.73 -3.78 -10.44
N GLU A 96 29.33 -4.72 -9.72
CA GLU A 96 30.64 -5.23 -10.08
C GLU A 96 30.46 -5.79 -11.49
N PRO A 97 31.14 -5.24 -12.51
CA PRO A 97 30.93 -5.68 -13.87
C PRO A 97 31.40 -7.13 -13.96
N ALA A 98 30.43 -8.04 -14.05
CA ALA A 98 30.68 -9.45 -14.30
C ALA A 98 31.54 -9.53 -15.57
N GLY A 99 32.73 -10.11 -15.39
CA GLY A 99 33.79 -10.12 -16.39
C GLY A 99 33.34 -10.66 -17.74
N ASN A 100 33.95 -10.10 -18.77
CA ASN A 100 33.80 -10.45 -20.18
C ASN A 100 33.75 -11.97 -20.40
N GLY A 101 32.55 -12.47 -20.72
CA GLY A 101 32.31 -13.87 -21.07
C GLY A 101 31.09 -14.00 -21.97
N SER A 102 31.34 -13.94 -23.28
CA SER A 102 30.47 -14.25 -24.43
C SER A 102 29.22 -13.39 -24.67
N GLU A 103 29.32 -12.64 -25.76
CA GLU A 103 28.26 -11.93 -26.47
C GLU A 103 27.13 -12.90 -26.90
N ALA A 104 25.88 -12.45 -26.75
CA ALA A 104 24.62 -13.16 -27.07
C ALA A 104 24.32 -14.44 -26.23
N GLY A 105 23.74 -14.30 -25.03
CA GLY A 105 23.16 -15.46 -24.34
C GLY A 105 22.83 -15.32 -22.86
N ASN A 106 23.37 -14.32 -22.16
CA ASN A 106 23.19 -14.21 -20.72
C ASN A 106 21.97 -13.35 -20.38
N ARG A 107 20.75 -13.88 -20.57
CA ARG A 107 19.52 -13.30 -20.00
C ARG A 107 19.33 -13.89 -18.61
N ALA A 108 19.24 -13.04 -17.60
CA ALA A 108 18.95 -13.47 -16.23
C ALA A 108 17.52 -13.98 -16.11
N LEU A 109 16.59 -13.33 -16.81
CA LEU A 109 15.20 -13.74 -16.95
C LEU A 109 14.75 -13.53 -18.41
N ALA A 110 14.10 -14.51 -19.00
CA ALA A 110 13.42 -14.40 -20.29
C ALA A 110 12.02 -14.98 -20.17
N VAL A 111 11.02 -14.23 -20.64
CA VAL A 111 9.61 -14.58 -20.60
C VAL A 111 9.07 -14.44 -22.01
N SER A 112 8.38 -15.46 -22.52
CA SER A 112 7.83 -15.45 -23.87
C SER A 112 6.39 -15.94 -23.88
N GLY A 113 5.47 -15.09 -24.33
CA GLY A 113 4.06 -15.39 -24.49
C GLY A 113 3.35 -15.81 -23.20
N LEU A 114 3.82 -15.33 -22.04
CA LEU A 114 3.35 -15.80 -20.74
C LEU A 114 1.88 -15.43 -20.53
N GLY A 115 1.06 -16.44 -20.26
CA GLY A 115 -0.37 -16.30 -20.01
C GLY A 115 -0.79 -17.04 -18.75
N LYS A 116 -1.78 -16.47 -18.05
CA LYS A 116 -2.40 -17.07 -16.88
C LYS A 116 -3.90 -16.84 -16.93
N SER A 117 -4.65 -17.92 -16.79
CA SER A 117 -6.10 -17.89 -16.63
C SER A 117 -6.52 -18.55 -15.31
N PHE A 118 -7.56 -18.01 -14.68
CA PHE A 118 -8.25 -18.63 -13.55
C PHE A 118 -9.69 -18.93 -13.99
N GLY A 119 -9.96 -20.19 -14.32
CA GLY A 119 -11.23 -20.58 -14.94
C GLY A 119 -11.42 -19.87 -16.29
N SER A 120 -12.48 -19.08 -16.43
CA SER A 120 -12.77 -18.29 -17.62
C SER A 120 -12.10 -16.90 -17.64
N LEU A 121 -11.49 -16.46 -16.54
CA LEU A 121 -10.86 -15.14 -16.44
C LEU A 121 -9.39 -15.21 -16.86
N GLN A 122 -9.05 -14.52 -17.94
CA GLN A 122 -7.67 -14.38 -18.40
C GLN A 122 -7.00 -13.18 -17.71
N VAL A 123 -6.02 -13.43 -16.84
CA VAL A 123 -5.33 -12.42 -16.02
C VAL A 123 -4.04 -11.92 -16.67
N LEU A 124 -3.29 -12.80 -17.35
CA LEU A 124 -2.11 -12.44 -18.14
C LEU A 124 -2.30 -12.89 -19.59
N GLN A 125 -1.90 -12.04 -20.54
CA GLN A 125 -2.14 -12.24 -21.98
C GLN A 125 -0.86 -12.00 -22.77
N GLY A 126 -0.11 -13.06 -23.05
CA GLY A 126 1.05 -13.00 -23.95
C GLY A 126 2.12 -12.01 -23.48
N ILE A 127 2.56 -12.10 -22.23
CA ILE A 127 3.60 -11.22 -21.70
C ILE A 127 4.97 -11.67 -22.21
N ASP A 128 5.69 -10.74 -22.82
CA ASP A 128 7.08 -10.90 -23.23
C ASP A 128 7.97 -9.95 -22.41
N LEU A 129 9.02 -10.47 -21.80
CA LEU A 129 9.94 -9.71 -20.96
C LEU A 129 11.33 -10.33 -20.99
N ASP A 130 12.36 -9.52 -21.25
CA ASP A 130 13.76 -9.92 -21.13
C ASP A 130 14.45 -9.03 -20.09
N VAL A 131 15.18 -9.66 -19.16
CA VAL A 131 15.97 -8.99 -18.13
C VAL A 131 17.40 -9.53 -18.17
N HIS A 132 18.35 -8.61 -18.27
CA HIS A 132 19.78 -8.91 -18.29
C HIS A 132 20.36 -8.93 -16.86
N PRO A 133 21.47 -9.64 -16.64
CA PRO A 133 22.18 -9.63 -15.37
C PRO A 133 22.51 -8.21 -14.91
N GLY A 134 22.17 -7.90 -13.66
CA GLY A 134 22.39 -6.59 -13.07
C GLY A 134 21.31 -5.55 -13.37
N GLU A 135 20.28 -5.87 -14.17
CA GLU A 135 19.15 -4.96 -14.38
C GLU A 135 18.17 -5.00 -13.21
N LEU A 136 17.72 -3.81 -12.80
CA LEU A 136 16.65 -3.65 -11.82
C LEU A 136 15.36 -3.23 -12.53
N VAL A 137 14.40 -4.15 -12.60
CA VAL A 137 13.11 -3.93 -13.25
C VAL A 137 12.02 -3.74 -12.20
N SER A 138 11.16 -2.73 -12.39
CA SER A 138 10.01 -2.46 -11.51
C SER A 138 8.70 -2.62 -12.26
N LEU A 139 7.76 -3.38 -11.68
CA LEU A 139 6.43 -3.62 -12.24
C LEU A 139 5.40 -2.70 -11.57
N VAL A 140 4.84 -1.76 -12.33
CA VAL A 140 3.90 -0.74 -11.84
C VAL A 140 2.57 -0.81 -12.60
N GLY A 141 1.46 -0.58 -11.89
CA GLY A 141 0.12 -0.59 -12.49
C GLY A 141 -0.99 -0.53 -11.43
N PRO A 142 -2.27 -0.35 -11.82
CA PRO A 142 -3.40 -0.28 -10.89
C PRO A 142 -3.66 -1.61 -10.17
N ASN A 143 -4.49 -1.57 -9.11
CA ASN A 143 -4.95 -2.78 -8.43
C ASN A 143 -5.74 -3.65 -9.42
N GLY A 144 -5.45 -4.95 -9.46
CA GLY A 144 -6.07 -5.89 -10.40
C GLY A 144 -5.35 -6.04 -11.75
N ALA A 145 -4.28 -5.29 -12.03
CA ALA A 145 -3.52 -5.38 -13.29
C ALA A 145 -2.68 -6.68 -13.47
N GLY A 146 -2.85 -7.69 -12.61
CA GLY A 146 -2.12 -8.96 -12.74
C GLY A 146 -0.67 -8.96 -12.20
N LYS A 147 -0.19 -7.90 -11.55
CA LYS A 147 1.19 -7.80 -11.06
C LYS A 147 1.63 -8.94 -10.14
N THR A 148 0.82 -9.23 -9.12
CA THR A 148 1.09 -10.34 -8.19
C THR A 148 1.03 -11.69 -8.91
N THR A 149 0.15 -11.83 -9.89
CA THR A 149 0.04 -13.02 -10.72
C THR A 149 1.29 -13.21 -11.59
N LEU A 150 1.80 -12.14 -12.21
CA LEU A 150 3.05 -12.17 -12.96
C LEU A 150 4.20 -12.62 -12.05
N MET A 151 4.37 -11.97 -10.91
CA MET A 151 5.43 -12.31 -9.95
C MET A 151 5.38 -13.78 -9.53
N ARG A 152 4.19 -14.33 -9.26
CA ARG A 152 4.05 -15.75 -8.93
C ARG A 152 4.44 -16.66 -10.09
N CYS A 153 4.02 -16.36 -11.33
CA CYS A 153 4.44 -17.14 -12.49
C CYS A 153 5.96 -17.09 -12.74
N LEU A 154 6.64 -16.02 -12.33
CA LEU A 154 8.09 -15.90 -12.42
C LEU A 154 8.83 -16.63 -11.27
N SER A 155 8.20 -16.79 -10.11
CA SER A 155 8.79 -17.46 -8.94
C SER A 155 8.42 -18.94 -8.82
N ASP A 156 7.33 -19.36 -9.47
CA ASP A 156 6.79 -20.70 -9.47
C ASP A 156 6.51 -21.12 -10.91
N GLY A 157 7.29 -22.08 -11.39
CA GLY A 157 7.22 -22.57 -12.76
C GLY A 157 5.96 -23.37 -13.07
N THR A 158 5.12 -23.65 -12.07
CA THR A 158 3.85 -24.37 -12.24
C THR A 158 2.65 -23.45 -12.45
N GLU A 159 2.79 -22.16 -12.16
CA GLU A 159 1.65 -21.25 -12.24
C GLU A 159 1.28 -20.86 -13.67
N ALA A 160 2.21 -20.82 -14.63
CA ALA A 160 1.92 -20.41 -16.00
C ALA A 160 0.88 -21.32 -16.69
N THR A 161 -0.10 -20.74 -17.39
CA THR A 161 -1.05 -21.51 -18.23
C THR A 161 -0.53 -21.67 -19.65
N THR A 162 0.18 -20.66 -20.16
CA THR A 162 0.79 -20.66 -21.51
C THR A 162 2.09 -19.88 -21.49
N GLY A 163 2.93 -20.09 -22.51
CA GLY A 163 4.23 -19.43 -22.63
C GLY A 163 5.31 -20.15 -21.83
N THR A 164 6.51 -19.57 -21.83
CA THR A 164 7.68 -20.12 -21.13
C THR A 164 8.36 -19.05 -20.29
N VAL A 165 8.99 -19.47 -19.20
CA VAL A 165 9.83 -18.63 -18.34
C VAL A 165 11.18 -19.32 -18.21
N THR A 166 12.24 -18.58 -18.48
CA THR A 166 13.61 -19.08 -18.43
C THR A 166 14.42 -18.20 -17.48
N ILE A 167 15.06 -18.81 -16.49
CA ILE A 167 15.95 -18.12 -15.54
C ILE A 167 17.37 -18.61 -15.77
N ALA A 168 18.31 -17.68 -15.98
CA ALA A 168 19.71 -18.00 -16.28
C ALA A 168 19.90 -19.04 -17.40
N GLY A 169 19.02 -19.04 -18.40
CA GLY A 169 19.04 -19.99 -19.52
C GLY A 169 18.35 -21.35 -19.26
N GLN A 170 17.80 -21.60 -18.07
CA GLN A 170 17.03 -22.81 -17.75
C GLN A 170 15.53 -22.54 -17.75
N ASP A 171 14.77 -23.35 -18.48
CA ASP A 171 13.30 -23.32 -18.42
C ASP A 171 12.84 -23.84 -17.06
N ILE A 172 12.06 -23.02 -16.35
CA ILE A 172 11.56 -23.35 -15.01
C ILE A 172 10.20 -24.05 -15.03
N SER A 173 9.62 -24.28 -16.21
CA SER A 173 8.29 -24.86 -16.34
C SER A 173 8.16 -26.19 -15.61
N GLY A 174 7.22 -26.26 -14.65
CA GLY A 174 6.97 -27.45 -13.84
C GLY A 174 7.90 -27.64 -12.64
N MET A 175 8.86 -26.74 -12.41
CA MET A 175 9.74 -26.76 -11.23
C MET A 175 9.07 -26.08 -10.04
N THR A 176 9.32 -26.61 -8.84
CA THR A 176 8.88 -25.94 -7.62
C THR A 176 9.83 -24.80 -7.24
N PRO A 177 9.38 -23.79 -6.46
CA PRO A 177 10.22 -22.65 -6.09
C PRO A 177 11.57 -23.01 -5.43
N ASP A 178 11.66 -24.14 -4.74
CA ASP A 178 12.88 -24.65 -4.10
C ASP A 178 13.87 -25.27 -5.09
N GLU A 179 13.44 -25.64 -6.30
CA GLU A 179 14.28 -26.22 -7.35
C GLU A 179 14.85 -25.17 -8.31
N ILE A 180 14.33 -23.93 -8.27
CA ILE A 180 14.67 -22.85 -9.20
C ILE A 180 15.96 -22.08 -8.80
N VAL A 181 16.54 -22.37 -7.61
CA VAL A 181 17.69 -21.65 -7.03
C VAL A 181 18.90 -22.54 -6.78
#